data_AF-A0A955F7V0-F1
#
_entry.id   AF-A0A955F7V0-F1
#
_cell.length_a   1.000
_cell.length_b   1.000
_cell.length_c   1.000
_cell.angle_alpha   90.00
_cell.angle_beta   90.00
_cell.angle_gamma   90.00
#
_symmetry.space_group_name_H-M   'P 1'
#
loop_
_entity.id
_entity.type
_entity.pdbx_description
1 polymer ?
#
loop_
_entity_poly.entity_id
_entity_poly.type
_entity_poly.pdbx_seq_one_letter_code
_entity_poly.pdbx_strand_id
1 'polypeptide(L)' 'VINAQREAVGLIFDGNIEMLPNNFLYRSTLPRAVSVHSAAIIEALKKIYEANRVVKELLDH' A
#
# COMPACT_ATOMS: atom_id res chain seq x y z
N VAL A 1 4.49 2.39 -1.66
CA VAL A 1 4.43 2.27 -3.13
C VAL A 1 4.31 3.66 -3.72
N ILE A 2 5.28 4.05 -4.52
CA ILE A 2 5.41 5.41 -5.06
C ILE A 2 5.39 5.32 -6.59
N ASN A 3 4.64 6.19 -7.25
CA ASN A 3 4.61 6.25 -8.72
C ASN A 3 5.80 7.05 -9.29
N ALA A 4 5.89 7.17 -10.61
CA ALA A 4 6.97 7.90 -11.29
C ALA A 4 6.98 9.41 -10.95
N GLN A 5 5.85 9.96 -10.49
CA GLN A 5 5.68 11.36 -10.10
C GLN A 5 6.07 11.62 -8.64
N ARG A 6 6.48 10.59 -7.89
CA ARG A 6 6.81 10.63 -6.46
C ARG A 6 5.59 10.77 -5.54
N GLU A 7 4.44 10.31 -5.99
CA GLU A 7 3.20 10.32 -5.20
C GLU A 7 2.95 8.97 -4.52
N ALA A 8 2.35 8.98 -3.33
CA ALA A 8 1.97 7.77 -2.60
C ALA A 8 0.69 7.14 -3.17
N VAL A 9 0.84 6.01 -3.87
CA VAL A 9 -0.28 5.28 -4.50
C VAL A 9 -0.66 3.98 -3.77
N GLY A 10 0.12 3.59 -2.76
CA GLY A 10 -0.21 2.46 -1.91
C GLY A 10 0.81 2.20 -0.81
N LEU A 11 0.47 1.31 0.12
CA LEU A 11 1.28 0.92 1.26
C LEU A 11 1.57 -0.58 1.20
N ILE A 12 2.84 -0.98 1.29
CA ILE A 12 3.23 -2.38 1.31
C ILE A 12 2.68 -3.05 2.58
N PHE A 13 2.13 -4.25 2.45
CA PHE A 13 1.64 -5.02 3.59
C PHE A 13 2.24 -6.43 3.62
N ASP A 14 2.36 -7.09 2.46
CA ASP A 14 2.81 -8.49 2.36
C ASP A 14 3.34 -8.82 0.96
N GLY A 15 3.53 -10.10 0.66
CA GLY A 15 3.68 -10.66 -0.68
C GLY A 15 2.88 -11.95 -0.87
N ASN A 16 2.90 -12.49 -2.07
CA ASN A 16 2.31 -13.81 -2.34
C ASN A 16 3.17 -14.95 -1.76
N ILE A 17 2.61 -16.17 -1.71
CA ILE A 17 3.29 -17.35 -1.13
C ILE A 17 4.62 -17.67 -1.82
N GLU A 18 4.73 -17.40 -3.12
CA GLU A 18 5.96 -17.60 -3.90
C GLU A 18 7.10 -16.69 -3.43
N MET A 19 6.81 -15.64 -2.65
CA MET A 19 7.81 -14.76 -2.06
C MET A 19 8.55 -15.38 -0.88
N LEU A 20 8.02 -16.42 -0.21
CA LEU A 20 8.66 -16.99 1.00
C LEU A 20 10.14 -17.39 0.82
N PRO A 21 10.57 -17.99 -0.31
CA PRO A 21 11.98 -18.30 -0.55
C PRO A 21 12.87 -17.08 -0.80
N ASN A 22 12.31 -15.89 -1.08
CA ASN A 22 13.09 -14.67 -1.36
C ASN A 22 13.91 -14.19 -0.15
N ASN A 23 13.65 -14.72 1.05
CA ASN A 23 14.51 -14.52 2.22
C ASN A 23 15.94 -15.03 2.00
N PHE A 24 16.12 -16.00 1.10
CA PHE A 24 17.42 -16.61 0.80
C PHE A 24 17.81 -16.49 -0.67
N LEU A 25 16.85 -16.56 -1.60
CA LEU A 25 17.09 -16.47 -3.03
C LEU A 25 16.01 -15.63 -3.71
N TYR A 26 16.37 -14.43 -4.14
CA TYR A 26 15.48 -13.57 -4.89
C TYR A 26 15.17 -14.14 -6.29
N ARG A 27 13.87 -14.18 -6.63
CA ARG A 27 13.36 -14.46 -7.98
C ARG A 27 12.40 -13.37 -8.43
N SER A 28 12.45 -12.99 -9.71
CA SER A 28 11.62 -11.92 -10.28
C SER A 28 10.34 -12.42 -10.99
N THR A 29 10.26 -13.69 -11.35
CA THR A 29 9.19 -14.22 -12.21
C THR A 29 7.86 -14.41 -11.50
N LEU A 30 7.85 -15.07 -10.34
CA LEU A 30 6.64 -15.42 -9.57
C LEU A 30 6.39 -14.57 -8.32
N PRO A 31 7.40 -14.21 -7.51
CA PRO A 31 7.18 -13.42 -6.30
C PRO A 31 6.62 -12.04 -6.62
N ARG A 32 5.60 -11.61 -5.87
CA ARG A 32 4.97 -10.29 -5.99
C ARG A 32 4.75 -9.71 -4.61
N ALA A 33 5.07 -8.42 -4.49
CA ALA A 33 4.65 -7.61 -3.38
C ALA A 33 3.14 -7.36 -3.47
N VAL A 34 2.45 -7.41 -2.33
CA VAL A 34 1.03 -7.09 -2.18
C VAL A 34 0.91 -5.83 -1.32
N SER A 35 0.24 -4.83 -1.87
CA SER A 35 0.10 -3.51 -1.24
C SER A 35 -1.36 -3.09 -1.21
N VAL A 36 -1.74 -2.31 -0.21
CA VAL A 36 -3.06 -1.70 -0.11
C VAL A 36 -3.05 -0.40 -0.91
N HIS A 37 -4.04 -0.23 -1.79
CA HIS A 37 -4.19 0.97 -2.61
C HIS A 37 -4.51 2.19 -1.73
N SER A 38 -3.88 3.34 -1.97
CA SER A 38 -4.06 4.55 -1.14
C SER A 38 -5.51 5.01 -1.06
N ALA A 39 -6.25 4.96 -2.18
CA ALA A 39 -7.68 5.27 -2.20
C ALA A 39 -8.51 4.39 -1.25
N ALA A 40 -8.18 3.10 -1.10
CA ALA A 40 -8.89 2.21 -0.19
C ALA A 40 -8.62 2.57 1.29
N ILE A 41 -7.39 3.01 1.60
CA ILE A 41 -7.04 3.52 2.93
C ILE A 41 -7.84 4.78 3.24
N ILE A 42 -7.90 5.73 2.31
CA ILE A 42 -8.69 6.97 2.49
C ILE A 42 -10.18 6.64 2.68
N GLU A 43 -10.74 5.72 1.90
CA GLU A 43 -12.15 5.34 2.02
C GLU A 43 -12.45 4.67 3.36
N ALA A 44 -11.59 3.75 3.81
CA ALA A 44 -11.73 3.11 5.13
C ALA A 44 -11.66 4.14 6.26
N LEU A 45 -10.70 5.07 6.21
CA LEU A 45 -10.57 6.15 7.19
C LEU A 45 -11.84 7.03 7.24
N LYS A 46 -12.45 7.33 6.10
CA LYS A 46 -13.69 8.12 6.02
C LYS A 46 -14.93 7.36 6.52
N LYS A 47 -15.13 6.12 6.05
CA LYS A 47 -16.41 5.41 6.17
C LYS A 47 -16.49 4.40 7.29
N ILE A 48 -15.36 3.79 7.66
CA ILE A 48 -15.31 2.72 8.67
C ILE A 48 -14.86 3.31 9.99
N TYR A 49 -13.83 4.17 9.97
CA TYR A 49 -13.21 4.72 11.18
C TYR A 49 -13.66 6.14 11.53
N GLU A 50 -14.44 6.79 10.66
CA GLU A 50 -14.92 8.17 10.86
C GLU A 50 -13.79 9.18 11.18
N ALA A 51 -12.57 8.90 10.72
CA ALA A 51 -11.35 9.64 11.03
C ALA A 51 -11.16 10.87 10.12
N ASN A 52 -12.21 11.70 10.01
CA ASN A 52 -12.24 12.85 9.10
C ASN A 52 -11.09 13.84 9.30
N ARG A 53 -10.62 14.02 10.54
CA ARG A 53 -9.46 14.87 10.85
C ARG A 53 -8.19 14.39 10.15
N VAL A 54 -7.93 13.07 10.18
CA VAL A 54 -6.74 12.46 9.57
C VAL A 54 -6.83 12.51 8.05
N VAL A 55 -8.01 12.24 7.50
CA VAL A 55 -8.25 12.36 6.06
C VAL A 55 -7.95 13.77 5.57
N LYS A 56 -8.38 14.79 6.32
CA LYS A 56 -8.09 16.19 6.01
C LYS A 56 -6.59 16.47 6.02
N GLU A 57 -5.90 16.03 7.07
CA GLU A 57 -4.45 16.16 7.22
C GLU A 57 -3.68 15.54 6.04
N LEU A 58 -4.14 14.41 5.51
CA LEU A 58 -3.47 13.69 4.42
C LEU A 58 -3.72 14.28 3.02
N LEU A 59 -4.81 15.04 2.82
CA LEU A 59 -5.24 15.52 1.50
C LEU A 59 -5.10 17.03 1.31
N ASP A 60 -5.09 17.82 2.37
CA ASP A 60 -5.12 19.29 2.30
C ASP A 60 -3.70 19.91 2.23
N HIS A 61 -2.88 19.46 1.27
CA HIS A 61 -1.55 20.02 1.00
C HIS A 61 -1.49 20.83 -0.30
#